data_AF-E3FEU5-F1
#
_entry.id   AF-E3FEU5-F1
#
_cell.length_a   1.000
_cell.length_b   1.000
_cell.length_c   1.000
_cell.angle_alpha   90.00
_cell.angle_beta   90.00
_cell.angle_gamma   90.00
#
_symmetry.space_group_name_H-M   'P 1'
#
loop_
_entity.id
_entity.type
_entity.pdbx_description
1 polymer ?
#
loop_
_entity_poly.entity_id
_entity_poly.type
_entity_poly.pdbx_seq_one_letter_code
_entity_poly.pdbx_strand_id
1 'polypeptide(L)'
;MSFTDLLLRTQALIGRLGEKAASLEEKEQLLIALDALSFISDTGRTPGFEEYHKNRSDSAPPLVIATFNTREEADAWMENHPDPPQQAHVLIAGQYFLTASIPDIHHRALLHTPVLAWYLEAMIREGLPAPAAAFHTHEEATHWLNTQAEPPRQVFITIAGEYHLAVYHYKINLRALYPISLAAKSARSGGPEN
;
A
#
# COMPACT_ATOMS: atom_id res chain seq x y z
N MET A 1 0.46 -23.39 -11.46
CA MET A 1 0.02 -23.65 -10.07
C MET A 1 -0.87 -22.49 -9.67
N SER A 2 -2.07 -22.74 -9.14
CA SER A 2 -2.97 -21.64 -8.75
C SER A 2 -2.51 -21.01 -7.42
N PHE A 3 -2.93 -19.77 -7.15
CA PHE A 3 -2.66 -19.13 -5.86
C PHE A 3 -3.32 -19.88 -4.70
N THR A 4 -4.52 -20.43 -4.93
CA THR A 4 -5.20 -21.31 -3.97
C THR A 4 -4.36 -22.55 -3.65
N ASP A 5 -3.76 -23.20 -4.65
CA ASP A 5 -2.86 -24.35 -4.42
C ASP A 5 -1.63 -23.95 -3.62
N LEU A 6 -1.07 -22.77 -3.90
CA LEU A 6 0.07 -22.22 -3.16
C LEU A 6 -0.30 -21.98 -1.70
N LEU A 7 -1.47 -21.40 -1.44
CA LEU A 7 -1.96 -21.11 -0.09
C LEU A 7 -2.17 -22.40 0.71
N LEU A 8 -2.84 -23.41 0.13
CA LEU A 8 -3.03 -24.73 0.76
C LEU A 8 -1.70 -25.42 1.09
N ARG A 9 -0.74 -25.38 0.17
CA ARG A 9 0.60 -25.94 0.40
C ARG A 9 1.36 -25.19 1.50
N THR A 10 1.17 -23.87 1.57
CA THR A 10 1.78 -23.01 2.61
C THR A 10 1.19 -23.34 3.98
N GLN A 11 -0.13 -23.48 4.10
CA GLN A 11 -0.77 -23.95 5.34
C GLN A 11 -0.24 -25.32 5.77
N ALA A 12 -0.16 -26.28 4.84
CA ALA A 12 0.40 -27.60 5.13
C ALA A 12 1.88 -27.56 5.55
N LEU A 13 2.67 -26.63 4.98
CA LEU A 13 4.06 -26.42 5.38
C LEU A 13 4.16 -25.87 6.81
N ILE A 14 3.38 -24.84 7.14
CA ILE A 14 3.34 -24.23 8.47
C ILE A 14 2.91 -25.28 9.51
N GLY A 15 1.88 -26.10 9.20
CA GLY A 15 1.46 -27.20 10.08
C GLY A 15 2.58 -28.19 10.40
N ARG A 16 3.34 -28.64 9.37
CA ARG A 16 4.50 -29.52 9.57
C ARG A 16 5.64 -28.86 10.36
N LEU A 17 5.82 -27.55 10.23
CA LEU A 17 6.78 -26.81 11.07
C LEU A 17 6.30 -26.76 12.52
N GLY A 18 4.99 -26.55 12.74
CA GLY A 18 4.40 -26.56 14.08
C GLY A 18 4.54 -27.89 14.82
N GLU A 19 4.42 -29.02 14.10
CA GLU A 19 4.69 -30.35 14.67
C GLU A 19 6.13 -30.52 15.15
N LYS A 20 7.08 -29.83 14.51
CA LYS A 20 8.53 -29.94 14.75
C LYS A 20 9.10 -28.83 15.64
N ALA A 21 8.31 -27.81 15.93
CA ALA A 21 8.74 -26.65 16.72
C ALA A 21 9.20 -27.06 18.12
N ALA A 22 10.29 -26.46 18.58
CA ALA A 22 11.02 -26.87 19.77
C ALA A 22 10.45 -26.23 21.06
N SER A 23 9.77 -25.10 20.95
CA SER A 23 9.15 -24.39 22.06
C SER A 23 7.64 -24.24 21.88
N LEU A 24 6.95 -23.97 22.99
CA LEU A 24 5.53 -23.64 22.96
C LEU A 24 5.27 -22.32 22.22
N GLU A 25 6.13 -21.32 22.44
CA GLU A 25 6.05 -20.01 21.79
C GLU A 25 6.14 -20.11 20.25
N GLU A 26 7.07 -20.92 19.73
CA GLU A 26 7.22 -21.14 18.29
C GLU A 26 5.97 -21.81 17.71
N LYS A 27 5.35 -22.75 18.43
CA LYS A 27 4.09 -23.38 18.03
C LYS A 27 2.95 -22.36 17.97
N GLU A 28 2.83 -21.51 18.97
CA GLU A 28 1.80 -20.46 19.01
C GLU A 28 1.95 -19.47 17.85
N GLN A 29 3.18 -19.04 17.53
CA GLN A 29 3.44 -18.16 16.39
C GLN A 29 3.03 -18.81 15.05
N LEU A 30 3.37 -20.09 14.86
CA LEU A 30 3.01 -20.84 13.64
C LEU A 30 1.49 -21.08 13.55
N LEU A 31 0.82 -21.30 14.68
CA LEU A 31 -0.63 -21.43 14.74
C LEU A 31 -1.33 -20.13 14.35
N ILE A 32 -0.88 -18.97 14.86
CA ILE A 32 -1.42 -17.67 14.46
C ILE A 32 -1.28 -17.45 12.95
N ALA A 33 -0.13 -17.80 12.37
CA ALA A 33 0.08 -17.70 10.93
C ALA A 33 -0.87 -18.62 10.13
N LEU A 34 -1.10 -19.84 10.63
CA LEU A 34 -2.04 -20.77 10.02
C LEU A 34 -3.48 -20.24 10.10
N ASP A 35 -3.91 -19.74 11.26
CA ASP A 35 -5.23 -19.18 11.50
C ASP A 35 -5.50 -17.96 10.61
N ALA A 36 -4.49 -17.11 10.39
CA ALA A 36 -4.60 -15.98 9.47
C ALA A 36 -4.87 -16.43 8.01
N LEU A 37 -4.18 -17.47 7.54
CA LEU A 37 -4.39 -18.02 6.19
C LEU A 37 -5.75 -18.73 6.06
N SER A 38 -6.18 -19.43 7.12
CA SER A 38 -7.50 -20.05 7.19
C SER A 38 -8.59 -18.99 7.19
N PHE A 39 -8.47 -17.93 8.00
CA PHE A 39 -9.39 -16.80 8.02
C PHE A 39 -9.56 -16.17 6.64
N ILE A 40 -8.46 -15.93 5.90
CA ILE A 40 -8.52 -15.40 4.53
C ILE A 40 -9.34 -16.32 3.62
N SER A 41 -9.17 -17.64 3.75
CA SER A 41 -9.86 -18.64 2.92
C SER A 41 -11.33 -18.76 3.31
N ASP A 42 -11.60 -18.94 4.60
CA ASP A 42 -12.93 -19.19 5.17
C ASP A 42 -13.86 -17.98 5.03
N THR A 43 -13.29 -16.76 4.99
CA THR A 43 -14.04 -15.52 4.74
C THR A 43 -14.13 -15.14 3.26
N GLY A 44 -13.67 -16.00 2.34
CA GLY A 44 -13.73 -15.75 0.90
C GLY A 44 -12.83 -14.61 0.41
N ARG A 45 -11.81 -14.21 1.19
CA ARG A 45 -10.90 -13.10 0.89
C ARG A 45 -9.69 -13.49 0.03
N THR A 46 -9.59 -14.76 -0.38
CA THR A 46 -8.48 -15.28 -1.22
C THR A 46 -8.20 -14.45 -2.47
N PRO A 47 -9.18 -14.03 -3.29
CA PRO A 47 -8.89 -13.19 -4.46
C PRO A 47 -8.25 -11.84 -4.09
N GLY A 48 -8.72 -11.23 -3.00
CA GLY A 48 -8.16 -9.97 -2.50
C GLY A 48 -6.73 -10.13 -1.98
N PHE A 49 -6.43 -11.24 -1.31
CA PHE A 49 -5.09 -11.57 -0.84
C PHE A 49 -4.13 -11.93 -1.98
N GLU A 50 -4.60 -12.64 -3.01
CA GLU A 50 -3.83 -12.89 -4.23
C GLU A 50 -3.42 -11.57 -4.89
N GLU A 51 -4.37 -10.64 -5.02
CA GLU A 51 -4.12 -9.33 -5.60
C GLU A 51 -3.13 -8.51 -4.76
N TYR A 52 -3.25 -8.56 -3.43
CA TYR A 52 -2.27 -7.98 -2.51
C TYR A 52 -0.86 -8.58 -2.68
N HIS A 53 -0.77 -9.91 -2.78
CA HIS A 53 0.50 -10.60 -2.96
C HIS A 53 1.19 -10.24 -4.29
N LYS A 54 0.42 -10.17 -5.39
CA LYS A 54 0.90 -9.69 -6.69
C LYS A 54 1.40 -8.25 -6.58
N ASN A 55 0.64 -7.39 -5.92
CA ASN A 55 1.00 -5.99 -5.75
C ASN A 55 2.33 -5.80 -4.99
N ARG A 56 2.60 -6.58 -3.94
CA ARG A 56 3.92 -6.55 -3.28
C ARG A 56 5.06 -7.04 -4.18
N SER A 57 4.79 -8.03 -5.03
CA SER A 57 5.80 -8.60 -5.93
C SER A 57 6.18 -7.63 -7.06
N ASP A 58 5.24 -6.80 -7.50
CA ASP A 58 5.45 -5.76 -8.52
C ASP A 58 6.09 -4.48 -7.96
N SER A 59 6.62 -4.53 -6.74
CA SER A 59 7.15 -3.38 -6.00
C SER A 59 6.18 -2.20 -5.94
N ALA A 60 4.86 -2.42 -5.94
CA ALA A 60 3.88 -1.34 -6.03
C ALA A 60 3.95 -0.34 -4.85
N PRO A 61 3.38 0.88 -4.99
CA PRO A 61 3.33 1.85 -3.88
C PRO A 61 2.63 1.29 -2.64
N PRO A 62 2.72 1.99 -1.49
CA PRO A 62 1.89 1.69 -0.33
C PRO A 62 0.41 1.60 -0.71
N LEU A 63 -0.23 0.50 -0.32
CA LEU A 63 -1.61 0.20 -0.69
C LEU A 63 -2.59 1.22 -0.10
N VAL A 64 -3.44 1.80 -0.95
CA VAL A 64 -4.50 2.74 -0.58
C VAL A 64 -5.87 2.08 -0.76
N ILE A 65 -6.77 2.27 0.21
CA ILE A 65 -8.12 1.65 0.20
C ILE A 65 -9.25 2.63 -0.11
N ALA A 66 -9.03 3.94 0.04
CA ALA A 66 -9.99 4.98 -0.29
C ALA A 66 -9.28 6.29 -0.66
N THR A 67 -9.95 7.16 -1.42
CA THR A 67 -9.47 8.49 -1.75
C THR A 67 -10.57 9.53 -1.57
N PHE A 68 -10.19 10.72 -1.10
CA PHE A 68 -11.08 11.83 -0.80
C PHE A 68 -10.48 13.12 -1.36
N ASN A 69 -11.32 14.06 -1.78
CA ASN A 69 -10.85 15.35 -2.25
C ASN A 69 -10.53 16.27 -1.07
N THR A 70 -11.29 16.16 0.03
CA THR A 70 -11.10 17.02 1.21
C THR A 70 -11.03 16.23 2.51
N ARG A 71 -10.53 16.91 3.55
CA ARG A 71 -10.43 16.34 4.89
C ARG A 71 -11.80 16.06 5.49
N GLU A 72 -12.76 16.94 5.25
CA GLU A 72 -14.13 16.84 5.75
C GLU A 72 -14.84 15.61 5.17
N GLU A 73 -14.66 15.33 3.87
CA GLU A 73 -15.18 14.11 3.23
C GLU A 73 -14.61 12.84 3.88
N ALA A 74 -13.30 12.84 4.15
CA ALA A 74 -12.61 11.70 4.72
C ALA A 74 -13.01 11.46 6.19
N ASP A 75 -13.11 12.52 6.99
CA ASP A 75 -13.55 12.44 8.38
C ASP A 75 -15.01 11.98 8.46
N ALA A 76 -15.89 12.49 7.59
CA ALA A 76 -17.28 12.03 7.49
C ALA A 76 -17.36 10.54 7.09
N TRP A 77 -16.50 10.08 6.17
CA TRP A 77 -16.41 8.66 5.82
C TRP A 77 -15.98 7.82 7.03
N MET A 78 -14.94 8.24 7.77
CA MET A 78 -14.48 7.53 8.97
C MET A 78 -15.57 7.46 10.05
N GLU A 79 -16.30 8.53 10.29
CA GLU A 79 -17.34 8.59 11.31
C GLU A 79 -18.53 7.68 10.98
N ASN A 80 -18.95 7.66 9.71
CA ASN A 80 -20.11 6.88 9.28
C ASN A 80 -19.77 5.42 8.91
N HIS A 81 -18.50 5.04 8.90
CA HIS A 81 -18.11 3.67 8.56
C HIS A 81 -18.56 2.70 9.68
N PRO A 82 -19.31 1.63 9.38
CA PRO A 82 -19.81 0.70 10.40
C PRO A 82 -18.68 -0.06 11.10
N ASP A 83 -17.62 -0.39 10.35
CA ASP A 83 -16.41 -1.06 10.84
C ASP A 83 -15.18 -0.35 10.25
N PRO A 84 -14.77 0.80 10.79
CA PRO A 84 -13.71 1.61 10.20
C PRO A 84 -12.40 0.83 10.15
N PRO A 85 -11.72 0.79 9.00
CA PRO A 85 -10.50 0.02 8.85
C PRO A 85 -9.42 0.54 9.80
N GLN A 86 -8.69 -0.38 10.43
CA GLN A 86 -7.56 -0.06 11.28
C GLN A 86 -6.26 -0.16 10.49
N GLN A 87 -5.39 0.86 10.62
CA GLN A 87 -4.06 0.91 10.02
C GLN A 87 -4.06 0.75 8.48
N ALA A 88 -5.09 1.26 7.81
CA ALA A 88 -5.15 1.28 6.35
C ALA A 88 -4.79 2.67 5.82
N HIS A 89 -4.18 2.75 4.64
CA HIS A 89 -3.90 4.04 4.02
C HIS A 89 -5.08 4.53 3.18
N VAL A 90 -5.37 5.82 3.29
CA VAL A 90 -6.27 6.56 2.41
C VAL A 90 -5.53 7.74 1.79
N LEU A 91 -6.05 8.25 0.69
CA LEU A 91 -5.58 9.51 0.12
C LEU A 91 -6.56 10.63 0.44
N ILE A 92 -6.06 11.78 0.87
CA ILE A 92 -6.85 13.00 1.04
C ILE A 92 -6.12 14.09 0.25
N ALA A 93 -6.78 14.66 -0.75
CA ALA A 93 -6.16 15.61 -1.69
C ALA A 93 -4.83 15.09 -2.27
N GLY A 94 -4.75 13.78 -2.54
CA GLY A 94 -3.54 13.13 -3.08
C GLY A 94 -2.41 12.85 -2.07
N GLN A 95 -2.59 13.19 -0.79
CA GLN A 95 -1.63 12.91 0.29
C GLN A 95 -2.04 11.69 1.10
N TYR A 96 -1.07 10.96 1.64
CA TYR A 96 -1.32 9.74 2.41
C TYR A 96 -1.72 10.04 3.85
N PHE A 97 -2.78 9.38 4.28
CA PHE A 97 -3.23 9.34 5.67
C PHE A 97 -3.41 7.88 6.10
N LEU A 98 -3.17 7.61 7.38
CA LEU A 98 -3.42 6.34 8.02
C LEU A 98 -4.74 6.42 8.78
N THR A 99 -5.61 5.42 8.61
CA THR A 99 -6.80 5.26 9.42
C THR A 99 -6.42 4.71 10.79
N ALA A 100 -6.84 5.39 11.84
CA ALA A 100 -6.74 4.92 13.21
C ALA A 100 -8.15 4.78 13.76
N SER A 101 -8.51 3.58 14.19
CA SER A 101 -9.73 3.36 14.97
C SER A 101 -9.40 2.53 16.19
N ILE A 102 -9.84 3.01 17.36
CA ILE A 102 -9.76 2.31 18.63
C ILE A 102 -11.19 2.12 19.11
N PRO A 103 -11.81 0.95 18.85
CA PRO A 103 -13.22 0.71 19.14
C PRO A 103 -13.58 0.95 20.61
N ASP A 104 -12.72 0.51 21.53
CA ASP A 104 -12.97 0.56 22.99
C ASP A 104 -13.20 1.97 23.54
N ILE A 105 -12.64 2.99 22.90
CA ILE A 105 -12.79 4.40 23.28
C ILE A 105 -13.53 5.22 22.21
N HIS A 106 -14.15 4.55 21.24
CA HIS A 106 -14.80 5.17 20.08
C HIS A 106 -13.94 6.22 19.38
N HIS A 107 -12.62 6.05 19.42
CA HIS A 107 -11.71 7.00 18.80
C HIS A 107 -11.51 6.65 17.32
N ARG A 108 -11.67 7.64 16.45
CA ARG A 108 -11.47 7.54 15.01
C ARG A 108 -10.65 8.74 14.56
N ALA A 109 -9.59 8.50 13.81
CA ALA A 109 -8.72 9.56 13.33
C ALA A 109 -8.10 9.22 11.97
N LEU A 110 -7.74 10.28 11.25
CA LEU A 110 -6.93 10.23 10.04
C LEU A 110 -5.60 10.94 10.33
N LEU A 111 -4.53 10.15 10.35
CA LEU A 111 -3.19 10.61 10.70
C LEU A 111 -2.38 10.81 9.42
N HIS A 112 -1.88 12.03 9.19
CA HIS A 112 -0.99 12.27 8.05
C HIS A 112 0.24 11.37 8.17
N THR A 113 0.64 10.71 7.07
CA THR A 113 1.77 9.78 7.08
C THR A 113 2.73 10.05 5.91
N PRO A 114 4.05 10.12 6.17
CA PRO A 114 5.05 10.30 5.14
C PRO A 114 5.42 8.98 4.42
N VAL A 115 4.55 7.96 4.47
CA VAL A 115 4.84 6.61 3.93
C VAL A 115 5.32 6.62 2.49
N LEU A 116 4.73 7.47 1.63
CA LEU A 116 5.16 7.61 0.25
C LEU A 116 6.58 8.18 0.16
N ALA A 117 6.92 9.15 1.00
CA ALA A 117 8.24 9.76 0.98
C ALA A 117 9.32 8.75 1.41
N TRP A 118 9.06 7.97 2.46
CA TRP A 118 9.94 6.87 2.88
C TRP A 118 10.08 5.79 1.80
N TYR A 119 8.98 5.47 1.12
CA TYR A 119 8.98 4.53 0.01
C TYR A 119 9.84 5.03 -1.17
N LEU A 120 9.70 6.29 -1.56
CA LEU A 120 10.53 6.91 -2.60
C LEU A 120 12.00 6.97 -2.19
N GLU A 121 12.31 7.29 -0.93
CA GLU A 121 13.67 7.32 -0.39
C GLU A 121 14.35 5.95 -0.46
N ALA A 122 13.62 4.88 -0.13
CA ALA A 122 14.12 3.52 -0.24
C ALA A 122 14.53 3.18 -1.69
N MET A 123 13.68 3.53 -2.67
CA MET A 123 13.99 3.32 -4.08
C MET A 123 15.19 4.16 -4.57
N ILE A 124 15.34 5.39 -4.08
CA ILE A 124 16.51 6.23 -4.40
C ILE A 124 17.79 5.54 -3.91
N ARG A 125 17.77 5.00 -2.69
CA ARG A 125 18.91 4.30 -2.09
C ARG A 125 19.29 3.02 -2.83
N GLU A 126 18.29 2.30 -3.34
CA GLU A 126 18.49 1.09 -4.16
C GLU A 126 18.97 1.41 -5.59
N GLY A 127 18.76 2.66 -6.04
CA GLY A 127 19.09 3.13 -7.38
C GLY A 127 17.84 3.16 -8.26
N LEU A 128 17.52 4.34 -8.79
CA LEU A 128 16.35 4.49 -9.65
C LEU A 128 16.56 3.77 -10.99
N PRO A 129 15.57 3.01 -11.48
CA PRO A 129 15.63 2.42 -12.79
C PRO A 129 15.53 3.51 -13.88
N ALA A 130 15.90 3.15 -15.10
CA ALA A 130 15.71 4.04 -16.25
C ALA A 130 14.23 4.42 -16.42
N PRO A 131 13.91 5.68 -16.75
CA PRO A 131 12.53 6.11 -16.93
C PRO A 131 11.96 5.45 -18.19
N ALA A 132 10.72 4.96 -18.09
CA ALA A 132 10.03 4.33 -19.22
C ALA A 132 9.54 5.33 -20.27
N ALA A 133 9.35 6.59 -19.86
CA ALA A 133 8.92 7.67 -20.74
C ALA A 133 9.39 9.03 -20.23
N ALA A 134 9.46 10.00 -21.15
CA ALA A 134 9.82 11.38 -20.86
C ALA A 134 8.79 12.33 -21.48
N PHE A 135 8.38 13.33 -20.70
CA PHE A 135 7.37 14.33 -21.05
C PHE A 135 7.87 15.72 -20.74
N HIS A 136 7.36 16.72 -21.44
CA HIS A 136 7.70 18.12 -21.18
C HIS A 136 6.79 18.71 -20.10
N THR A 137 5.55 18.23 -19.98
CA THR A 137 4.54 18.78 -19.07
C THR A 137 3.87 17.71 -18.23
N HIS A 138 3.27 18.13 -17.11
CA HIS A 138 2.51 17.24 -16.26
C HIS A 138 1.23 16.77 -16.96
N GLU A 139 0.61 17.63 -17.78
CA GLU A 139 -0.59 17.30 -18.54
C GLU A 139 -0.34 16.17 -19.54
N GLU A 140 0.79 16.20 -20.26
CA GLU A 140 1.21 15.13 -21.18
C GLU A 140 1.37 13.80 -20.45
N ALA A 141 2.08 13.80 -19.32
CA ALA A 141 2.31 12.61 -18.52
C ALA A 141 1.00 12.03 -17.96
N THR A 142 0.11 12.89 -17.45
CA THR A 142 -1.22 12.49 -16.96
C THR A 142 -2.04 11.87 -18.08
N HIS A 143 -2.06 12.49 -19.26
CA HIS A 143 -2.77 11.96 -20.42
C HIS A 143 -2.22 10.59 -20.84
N TRP A 144 -0.90 10.45 -20.90
CA TRP A 144 -0.25 9.16 -21.19
C TRP A 144 -0.63 8.07 -20.18
N LEU A 145 -0.63 8.38 -18.88
CA LEU A 145 -0.99 7.41 -17.84
C LEU A 145 -2.47 7.00 -17.91
N ASN A 146 -3.35 7.95 -18.22
CA ASN A 146 -4.80 7.73 -18.34
C ASN A 146 -5.19 6.95 -19.60
N THR A 147 -4.38 6.97 -20.64
CA THR A 147 -4.63 6.23 -21.90
C THR A 147 -4.12 4.79 -21.87
N GLN A 148 -3.37 4.38 -20.83
CA GLN A 148 -2.97 2.98 -20.66
C GLN A 148 -4.18 2.10 -20.33
N ALA A 149 -4.43 1.10 -21.19
CA ALA A 149 -5.48 0.09 -20.98
C ALA A 149 -5.22 -0.73 -19.71
N GLU A 150 -3.97 -1.18 -19.54
CA GLU A 150 -3.47 -1.81 -18.31
C GLU A 150 -2.30 -0.95 -17.79
N PRO A 151 -2.56 0.03 -16.91
CA PRO A 151 -1.49 0.86 -16.38
C PRO A 151 -0.55 0.00 -15.52
N PRO A 152 0.78 0.18 -15.64
CA PRO A 152 1.72 -0.49 -14.76
C PRO A 152 1.41 -0.13 -13.31
N ARG A 153 1.59 -1.09 -12.37
CA ARG A 153 1.41 -0.83 -10.93
C ARG A 153 2.21 0.39 -10.48
N GLN A 154 3.44 0.46 -10.98
CA GLN A 154 4.24 1.66 -10.97
C GLN A 154 5.30 1.65 -12.04
N VAL A 155 5.75 2.83 -12.44
CA VAL A 155 6.89 3.02 -13.32
C VAL A 155 7.48 4.40 -13.13
N PHE A 156 8.79 4.54 -13.32
CA PHE A 156 9.42 5.85 -13.34
C PHE A 156 9.29 6.50 -14.71
N ILE A 157 9.01 7.78 -14.71
CA ILE A 157 9.00 8.65 -15.88
C ILE A 157 9.75 9.93 -15.55
N THR A 158 10.07 10.73 -16.55
CA THR A 158 10.57 12.10 -16.33
C THR A 158 9.59 13.12 -16.87
N ILE A 159 9.35 14.19 -16.11
CA ILE A 159 8.53 15.34 -16.51
C ILE A 159 9.40 16.58 -16.39
N ALA A 160 9.65 17.28 -17.50
CA ALA A 160 10.56 18.43 -17.55
C ALA A 160 11.95 18.15 -16.94
N GLY A 161 12.43 16.90 -17.04
CA GLY A 161 13.72 16.47 -16.49
C GLY A 161 13.69 16.02 -15.02
N GLU A 162 12.58 16.14 -14.30
CA GLU A 162 12.41 15.61 -12.94
C GLU A 162 11.83 14.19 -12.96
N TYR A 163 12.43 13.27 -12.20
CA TYR A 163 11.89 11.92 -12.00
C TYR A 163 10.56 11.97 -11.25
N HIS A 164 9.59 11.25 -11.79
CA HIS A 164 8.28 11.03 -11.18
C HIS A 164 7.99 9.54 -11.13
N LEU A 165 7.36 9.10 -10.04
CA LEU A 165 6.74 7.79 -9.96
C LEU A 165 5.31 7.90 -10.48
N ALA A 166 5.05 7.27 -11.62
CA ALA A 166 3.71 7.04 -12.13
C ALA A 166 3.14 5.78 -11.49
N VAL A 167 1.93 5.87 -10.95
CA VAL A 167 1.35 4.85 -10.06
C VAL A 167 -0.08 4.53 -10.45
N TYR A 168 -0.44 3.24 -10.33
CA TYR A 168 -1.83 2.78 -10.35
C TYR A 168 -2.27 2.16 -9.00
N HIS A 169 -3.08 2.93 -8.27
CA HIS A 169 -3.78 2.52 -7.05
C HIS A 169 -5.02 1.71 -7.39
N TYR A 170 -4.82 0.44 -7.67
CA TYR A 170 -5.85 -0.43 -8.25
C TYR A 170 -7.10 -0.64 -7.40
N LYS A 171 -6.98 -0.68 -6.07
CA LYS A 171 -8.13 -0.85 -5.18
C LYS A 171 -9.14 0.27 -5.31
N ILE A 172 -8.67 1.47 -5.68
CA ILE A 172 -9.51 2.67 -5.83
C ILE A 172 -9.52 3.17 -7.29
N ASN A 173 -8.97 2.39 -8.21
CA ASN A 173 -8.82 2.73 -9.63
C ASN A 173 -8.24 4.15 -9.87
N LEU A 174 -7.28 4.58 -9.05
CA LEU A 174 -6.68 5.91 -9.13
C LEU A 174 -5.30 5.84 -9.81
N ARG A 175 -5.09 6.72 -10.78
CA ARG A 175 -3.79 6.96 -11.42
C ARG A 175 -3.19 8.23 -10.84
N ALA A 176 -1.93 8.18 -10.41
CA ALA A 176 -1.27 9.29 -9.75
C ALA A 176 0.17 9.44 -10.22
N LEU A 177 0.67 10.68 -10.20
CA LEU A 177 2.05 11.03 -10.47
C LEU A 177 2.65 11.65 -9.21
N TYR A 178 3.76 11.11 -8.73
CA TYR A 178 4.43 11.60 -7.54
C TYR A 178 5.85 12.05 -7.89
N PRO A 179 6.22 13.32 -7.66
CA PRO A 179 7.59 13.76 -7.90
C PRO A 179 8.52 13.09 -6.91
N ILE A 180 9.70 12.66 -7.39
CA ILE A 180 10.73 12.04 -6.54
C ILE A 180 11.18 13.00 -5.41
N SER A 181 11.07 14.32 -5.63
CA SER A 181 11.41 15.35 -4.66
C SER A 181 10.57 15.31 -3.37
N LEU A 182 9.46 14.55 -3.33
CA LEU A 182 8.75 14.26 -2.08
C LEU A 182 9.64 13.55 -1.05
N ALA A 183 10.57 12.69 -1.49
CA ALA A 183 11.53 12.02 -0.60
C ALA A 183 12.45 13.02 0.12
N ALA A 184 12.76 14.17 -0.50
CA ALA A 184 13.59 15.20 0.12
C ALA A 184 12.84 16.06 1.15
N LYS A 185 11.49 16.10 1.08
CA LYS A 185 10.67 16.89 2.00
C LYS A 185 10.50 16.20 3.36
N SER A 186 10.42 14.86 3.40
CA SER A 186 10.32 14.10 4.66
C SER A 186 11.58 14.21 5.54
N ALA A 187 12.76 14.26 4.93
CA ALA A 187 14.02 14.44 5.65
C ALA A 187 14.12 15.80 6.38
N ARG A 188 13.33 16.80 5.97
CA ARG A 188 13.32 18.14 6.57
C ARG A 188 12.27 18.31 7.68
N SER A 189 11.21 17.51 7.67
CA SER A 189 10.15 17.54 8.69
C SER A 189 10.43 16.63 9.90
N GLY A 190 11.57 15.91 9.91
CA GLY A 190 12.01 15.06 11.03
C GLY A 190 12.98 15.73 12.00
N GLY A 191 13.18 17.04 11.93
CA GLY A 191 13.95 17.78 12.94
C GLY A 191 13.16 17.80 14.26
N PRO A 192 13.78 17.56 15.42
CA PRO A 192 13.07 17.56 16.69
C PRO A 192 12.48 18.96 16.94
N GLU A 193 11.16 19.03 17.06
CA GLU A 193 10.52 20.15 17.74
C GLU A 193 10.89 20.04 19.22
N ASN A 194 11.65 21.03 19.70
CA ASN A 194 12.07 21.18 21.10
C ASN A 194 10.88 21.47 22.02
#